data_AF-A0A1G1EBI1-F1
#
_entry.id   AF-A0A1G1EBI1-F1
#
_cell.length_a   1.000
_cell.length_b   1.000
_cell.length_c   1.000
_cell.angle_alpha   90.00
_cell.angle_beta   90.00
_cell.angle_gamma   90.00
#
_symmetry.space_group_name_H-M   'P 1'
#
loop_
_entity.id
_entity.type
_entity.pdbx_description
1 polymer ?
#
loop_
_entity_poly.entity_id
_entity_poly.type
_entity_poly.pdbx_seq_one_letter_code
_entity_poly.pdbx_strand_id
1 'polypeptide(L)'
;MTLKLETQGRTAEARKASLNGKVSIRVKNGVLKRYSLISKIFSFLNVSQLLELKLPDLVAKGIPYKEIGGDFQIKNGIAQTDNLFLASRSLNMAAIGQIDLTRKSLNLTIAVQPLQTVDKVVALVPILGHILTDEKKSLILAFFNAKGPWNDPSVTPIPFASLRKGILGIFKRIFLLPKDVVKEPWEVLLPKLP
;
A
#
# COMPACT_ATOMS: atom_id res chain seq x y z
N MET A 1 17.57 3.18 2.73
CA MET A 1 16.54 4.15 3.15
C MET A 1 17.13 5.53 3.00
N THR A 2 16.43 6.45 2.34
CA THR A 2 16.91 7.83 2.13
C THR A 2 15.94 8.80 2.78
N LEU A 3 16.46 9.71 3.59
CA LEU A 3 15.69 10.61 4.43
C LEU A 3 16.24 12.03 4.31
N LYS A 4 15.41 12.97 3.84
CA LYS A 4 15.70 14.41 3.91
C LYS A 4 14.52 15.09 4.57
N LEU A 5 14.70 15.58 5.80
CA LEU A 5 13.65 16.18 6.62
C LEU A 5 14.12 17.50 7.23
N GLU A 6 13.21 18.47 7.26
CA GLU A 6 13.38 19.75 7.93
C GLU A 6 12.21 19.97 8.88
N THR A 7 12.48 20.50 10.07
CA THR A 7 11.46 20.76 11.10
C THR A 7 11.77 22.08 11.79
N GLN A 8 10.75 22.75 12.30
CA GLN A 8 10.85 23.97 13.09
C GLN A 8 9.93 23.89 14.31
N GLY A 9 10.27 24.62 15.38
CA GLY A 9 9.42 24.74 16.56
C GLY A 9 10.01 24.13 17.83
N ARG A 10 9.52 24.62 18.97
CA ARG A 10 10.09 24.32 20.31
C ARG A 10 9.49 23.07 20.97
N THR A 11 8.33 22.59 20.52
CA THR A 11 7.64 21.40 21.06
C THR A 11 7.64 20.23 20.07
N ALA A 12 7.40 19.01 20.54
CA ALA A 12 7.33 17.83 19.68
C ALA A 12 6.18 17.92 18.66
N GLU A 13 5.06 18.53 19.08
CA GLU A 13 3.87 18.78 18.28
C GLU A 13 4.17 19.82 17.19
N ALA A 14 4.85 20.92 17.54
CA ALA A 14 5.25 21.95 16.58
C ALA A 14 6.24 21.40 15.53
N ARG A 15 7.18 20.55 15.95
CA ARG A 15 8.13 19.89 15.02
C ARG A 15 7.45 18.92 14.06
N LYS A 16 6.41 18.20 14.50
CA LYS A 16 5.62 17.33 13.61
C LYS A 16 4.80 18.13 12.60
N ALA A 17 4.16 19.21 13.06
CA ALA A 17 3.33 20.06 12.23
C ALA A 17 4.14 20.87 11.19
N SER A 18 5.42 21.13 11.44
CA SER A 18 6.33 21.83 10.53
C SER A 18 7.20 20.89 9.70
N LEU A 19 6.99 19.57 9.80
CA LEU A 19 7.80 18.58 9.11
C LEU A 19 7.62 18.73 7.59
N ASN A 20 8.73 18.95 6.90
CA ASN A 20 8.79 19.02 5.44
C ASN A 20 9.92 18.13 4.93
N GLY A 21 9.77 17.57 3.73
CA GLY A 21 10.84 16.83 3.09
C GLY A 21 10.39 15.63 2.26
N LYS A 22 11.33 14.72 2.01
CA LYS A 22 11.10 13.51 1.22
C LYS A 22 11.61 12.29 1.98
N VAL A 23 10.81 11.21 1.92
CA VAL A 23 11.14 9.92 2.53
C VAL A 23 10.99 8.84 1.47
N SER A 24 12.02 8.04 1.29
CA SER A 24 11.96 6.83 0.45
C SER A 24 12.20 5.61 1.32
N ILE A 25 11.20 4.73 1.40
CA ILE A 25 11.26 3.50 2.18
C ILE A 25 11.44 2.29 1.27
N ARG A 26 12.26 1.35 1.73
CA ARG A 26 12.44 0.01 1.16
C ARG A 26 12.76 -0.91 2.31
N VAL A 27 11.86 -1.84 2.60
CA VAL A 27 12.05 -2.85 3.64
C VAL A 27 11.81 -4.21 3.00
N LYS A 28 12.75 -5.13 3.15
CA LYS A 28 12.69 -6.46 2.53
C LYS A 28 12.61 -7.55 3.59
N ASN A 29 12.01 -8.69 3.22
CA ASN A 29 12.00 -9.92 4.00
C ASN A 29 11.55 -9.72 5.46
N GLY A 30 10.40 -9.09 5.65
CA GLY A 30 9.87 -8.78 6.97
C GLY A 30 8.52 -9.43 7.24
N VAL A 31 8.01 -9.16 8.43
CA VAL A 31 6.70 -9.61 8.88
C VAL A 31 5.88 -8.41 9.28
N LEU A 32 4.77 -8.18 8.56
CA LEU A 32 3.84 -7.13 8.89
C LEU A 32 2.99 -7.61 10.07
N LYS A 33 3.26 -7.05 11.26
CA LYS A 33 2.46 -7.31 12.46
C LYS A 33 1.04 -6.79 12.28
N ARG A 34 0.12 -7.28 13.12
CA ARG A 34 -1.31 -6.99 13.03
C ARG A 34 -1.59 -5.48 13.00
N TYR A 35 -2.10 -5.01 11.86
CA TYR A 35 -2.74 -3.71 11.73
C TYR A 35 -4.22 -3.92 11.40
N SER A 36 -5.09 -3.22 12.12
CA SER A 36 -6.54 -3.19 11.92
C SER A 36 -6.94 -3.00 10.46
N LEU A 37 -6.23 -2.12 9.74
CA LEU A 37 -6.39 -1.88 8.30
C LEU A 37 -6.35 -3.19 7.49
N ILE A 38 -5.30 -4.00 7.69
CA ILE A 38 -5.10 -5.22 6.92
C ILE A 38 -6.14 -6.28 7.28
N SER A 39 -6.48 -6.40 8.57
CA SER A 39 -7.52 -7.30 9.03
C SER A 39 -8.89 -6.97 8.42
N LYS A 40 -9.26 -5.69 8.37
CA LYS A 40 -10.52 -5.22 7.76
C LYS A 40 -10.55 -5.44 6.25
N ILE A 41 -9.45 -5.23 5.55
CA ILE A 41 -9.35 -5.55 4.11
C ILE A 41 -9.58 -7.05 3.88
N PHE A 42 -8.96 -7.92 4.68
CA PHE A 42 -9.11 -9.37 4.53
C PHE A 42 -10.52 -9.87 4.82
N SER A 43 -11.24 -9.28 5.79
CA SER A 43 -12.63 -9.64 6.03
C SER A 43 -13.53 -9.39 4.82
N PHE A 44 -13.26 -8.34 4.02
CA PHE A 44 -14.04 -8.05 2.81
C PHE A 44 -13.74 -8.98 1.64
N LEU A 45 -12.51 -9.47 1.52
CA LEU A 45 -12.11 -10.31 0.40
C LEU A 45 -12.66 -11.75 0.49
N ASN A 46 -13.45 -12.05 1.53
CA ASN A 46 -13.96 -13.38 1.84
C ASN A 46 -12.87 -14.46 1.65
N VAL A 47 -11.65 -14.12 2.05
CA VAL A 47 -10.50 -15.04 1.98
C VAL A 47 -10.60 -16.11 3.05
N SER A 48 -11.77 -16.28 3.69
CA SER A 48 -12.11 -17.30 4.68
C SER A 48 -11.55 -18.69 4.33
N GLN A 49 -11.53 -19.08 3.05
CA GLN A 49 -10.93 -20.37 2.62
C GLN A 49 -9.39 -20.38 2.50
N LEU A 50 -8.77 -19.22 2.24
CA LEU A 50 -7.31 -18.98 2.30
C LEU A 50 -6.82 -18.86 3.76
N LEU A 51 -7.77 -18.60 4.64
CA LEU A 51 -7.66 -18.20 6.02
C LEU A 51 -7.97 -19.36 6.98
N GLU A 52 -8.88 -20.29 6.67
CA GLU A 52 -9.21 -21.42 7.56
C GLU A 52 -8.02 -22.33 7.87
N LEU A 53 -7.00 -22.40 7.00
CA LEU A 53 -5.78 -23.15 7.24
C LEU A 53 -4.63 -22.32 7.84
N LYS A 54 -4.73 -20.96 7.91
CA LYS A 54 -3.61 -20.07 8.31
C LYS A 54 -4.00 -18.79 9.07
N LEU A 55 -5.26 -18.50 9.33
CA LEU A 55 -5.76 -17.34 10.10
C LEU A 55 -5.16 -17.33 11.50
N PRO A 56 -5.22 -18.43 12.27
CA PRO A 56 -4.66 -18.43 13.61
C PRO A 56 -3.17 -18.08 13.57
N ASP A 57 -2.45 -18.61 12.59
CA ASP A 57 -1.02 -18.33 12.38
C ASP A 57 -0.74 -16.90 11.86
N LEU A 58 -1.56 -16.34 10.97
CA LEU A 58 -1.41 -14.96 10.47
C LEU A 58 -1.82 -13.92 11.53
N VAL A 59 -2.82 -14.25 12.35
CA VAL A 59 -3.25 -13.46 13.51
C VAL A 59 -2.21 -13.50 14.63
N ALA A 60 -1.57 -14.66 14.86
CA ALA A 60 -0.54 -14.83 15.89
C ALA A 60 0.86 -14.36 15.44
N LYS A 61 1.24 -14.59 14.17
CA LYS A 61 2.62 -14.40 13.67
C LYS A 61 2.78 -13.23 12.69
N GLY A 62 1.70 -12.65 12.17
CA GLY A 62 1.74 -11.56 11.17
C GLY A 62 1.86 -12.05 9.72
N ILE A 63 1.93 -11.11 8.77
CA ILE A 63 1.97 -11.42 7.32
C ILE A 63 3.39 -11.26 6.79
N PRO A 64 4.06 -12.35 6.38
CA PRO A 64 5.36 -12.25 5.73
C PRO A 64 5.25 -11.49 4.41
N TYR A 65 6.16 -10.55 4.19
CA TYR A 65 6.29 -9.81 2.94
C TYR A 65 7.71 -9.95 2.38
N LYS A 66 7.79 -10.00 1.05
CA LYS A 66 9.06 -9.90 0.33
C LYS A 66 9.59 -8.47 0.38
N GLU A 67 8.71 -7.50 0.14
CA GLU A 67 9.10 -6.09 0.10
C GLU A 67 7.95 -5.14 0.43
N ILE A 68 8.24 -4.08 1.16
CA ILE A 68 7.43 -2.87 1.28
C ILE A 68 8.28 -1.71 0.76
N GLY A 69 7.72 -0.89 -0.11
CA GLY A 69 8.43 0.27 -0.64
C GLY A 69 7.52 1.39 -1.06
N GLY A 70 8.06 2.59 -1.17
CA GLY A 70 7.33 3.77 -1.62
C GLY A 70 8.05 5.06 -1.27
N ASP A 71 7.58 6.13 -1.89
CA ASP A 71 8.06 7.48 -1.71
C ASP A 71 6.96 8.35 -1.08
N PHE A 72 7.40 9.25 -0.21
CA PHE A 72 6.55 10.18 0.50
C PHE A 72 7.08 11.60 0.33
N GLN A 73 6.20 12.51 -0.09
CA GLN A 73 6.43 13.94 0.03
C GLN A 73 5.72 14.42 1.30
N ILE A 74 6.48 14.99 2.23
CA ILE A 74 5.94 15.51 3.48
C ILE A 74 5.87 17.03 3.38
N LYS A 75 4.68 17.57 3.63
CA LYS A 75 4.47 19.01 3.76
C LYS A 75 3.62 19.30 4.98
N ASN A 76 4.13 20.13 5.89
CA ASN A 76 3.45 20.51 7.12
C ASN A 76 2.89 19.31 7.91
N GLY A 77 3.71 18.26 8.06
CA GLY A 77 3.32 17.05 8.78
C GLY A 77 2.35 16.13 8.03
N ILE A 78 1.97 16.42 6.78
CA ILE A 78 1.15 15.56 5.93
C ILE A 78 2.06 14.85 4.94
N ALA A 79 2.12 13.52 5.02
CA ALA A 79 2.86 12.68 4.09
C ALA A 79 1.94 12.20 2.96
N GLN A 80 2.24 12.59 1.72
CA GLN A 80 1.55 12.14 0.52
C GLN A 80 2.37 11.06 -0.18
N THR A 81 1.72 9.97 -0.60
CA THR A 81 2.32 8.93 -1.45
C THR A 81 1.42 8.62 -2.65
N ASP A 82 2.03 8.20 -3.75
CA ASP A 82 1.38 7.78 -4.98
C ASP A 82 1.89 6.42 -5.50
N ASN A 83 2.79 5.76 -4.75
CA ASN A 83 3.48 4.56 -5.18
C ASN A 83 3.81 3.58 -4.02
N LEU A 84 3.16 3.72 -2.87
CA LEU A 84 3.33 2.77 -1.76
C LEU A 84 2.89 1.38 -2.20
N PHE A 85 3.74 0.38 -2.01
CA PHE A 85 3.47 -1.00 -2.37
C PHE A 85 3.91 -1.97 -1.27
N LEU A 86 3.23 -3.12 -1.24
CA LEU A 86 3.60 -4.29 -0.46
C LEU A 86 3.53 -5.51 -1.37
N ALA A 87 4.64 -6.23 -1.49
CA ALA A 87 4.72 -7.50 -2.18
C ALA A 87 4.81 -8.66 -1.19
N SER A 88 3.86 -9.59 -1.24
CA SER A 88 3.88 -10.82 -0.43
C SER A 88 3.67 -12.06 -1.30
N ARG A 89 3.74 -13.25 -0.71
CA ARG A 89 3.49 -14.51 -1.39
C ARG A 89 2.00 -14.73 -1.70
N SER A 90 1.11 -14.23 -0.85
CA SER A 90 -0.33 -14.48 -0.94
C SER A 90 -1.07 -13.40 -1.72
N LEU A 91 -0.57 -12.16 -1.64
CA LEU A 91 -1.15 -10.98 -2.28
C LEU A 91 -0.11 -9.87 -2.49
N ASN A 92 -0.39 -8.96 -3.39
CA ASN A 92 0.26 -7.66 -3.44
C ASN A 92 -0.74 -6.58 -3.03
N MET A 93 -0.25 -5.48 -2.46
CA MET A 93 -1.03 -4.28 -2.21
C MET A 93 -0.33 -3.06 -2.78
N ALA A 94 -1.11 -2.07 -3.15
CA ALA A 94 -0.65 -0.74 -3.50
C ALA A 94 -1.56 0.28 -2.83
N ALA A 95 -1.03 1.44 -2.45
CA ALA A 95 -1.77 2.49 -1.80
C ALA A 95 -1.33 3.87 -2.30
N ILE A 96 -2.31 4.77 -2.41
CA ILE A 96 -2.11 6.18 -2.73
C ILE A 96 -2.94 7.03 -1.78
N GLY A 97 -2.46 8.22 -1.44
CA GLY A 97 -3.17 9.15 -0.57
C GLY A 97 -2.28 9.77 0.49
N GLN A 98 -2.89 10.14 1.61
CA GLN A 98 -2.27 10.99 2.63
C GLN A 98 -2.27 10.33 4.00
N ILE A 99 -1.22 10.61 4.76
CA ILE A 99 -1.07 10.27 6.16
C ILE A 99 -0.77 11.57 6.91
N ASP A 100 -1.64 11.97 7.82
CA ASP A 100 -1.40 13.08 8.73
C ASP A 100 -0.59 12.55 9.92
N LEU A 101 0.69 12.91 9.95
CA LEU A 101 1.64 12.48 10.98
C LEU A 101 1.38 13.17 12.33
N THR A 102 0.70 14.31 12.31
CA THR A 102 0.35 15.09 13.49
C THR A 102 -0.90 14.53 14.15
N ARG A 103 -1.97 14.36 13.36
CA ARG A 103 -3.26 13.83 13.80
C ARG A 103 -3.31 12.31 13.85
N LYS A 104 -2.25 11.63 13.40
CA LYS A 104 -2.15 10.16 13.40
C LYS A 104 -3.31 9.52 12.64
N SER A 105 -3.63 10.08 11.48
CA SER A 105 -4.76 9.64 10.65
C SER A 105 -4.33 9.42 9.21
N LEU A 106 -5.11 8.64 8.48
CA LEU A 106 -4.86 8.32 7.08
C LEU A 106 -6.12 8.54 6.25
N ASN A 107 -5.91 8.77 4.96
CA ASN A 107 -6.91 8.79 3.91
C ASN A 107 -6.28 8.20 2.66
N LEU A 108 -6.48 6.90 2.45
CA LEU A 108 -5.80 6.12 1.43
C LEU A 108 -6.81 5.40 0.53
N THR A 109 -6.55 5.43 -0.76
CA THR A 109 -7.11 4.44 -1.70
C THR A 109 -6.12 3.30 -1.81
N ILE A 110 -6.61 2.07 -1.66
CA ILE A 110 -5.80 0.86 -1.61
C ILE A 110 -6.31 -0.10 -2.67
N ALA A 111 -5.38 -0.66 -3.45
CA ALA A 111 -5.66 -1.75 -4.36
C ALA A 111 -4.97 -3.02 -3.85
N VAL A 112 -5.68 -4.15 -3.93
CA VAL A 112 -5.20 -5.47 -3.52
C VAL A 112 -5.24 -6.40 -4.71
N GLN A 113 -4.13 -7.05 -4.99
CA GLN A 113 -3.99 -8.09 -6.00
C GLN A 113 -3.82 -9.44 -5.31
N PRO A 114 -4.84 -10.31 -5.27
CA PRO A 114 -4.68 -11.69 -4.86
C PRO A 114 -3.73 -12.46 -5.80
N LEU A 115 -2.87 -13.33 -5.28
CA LEU A 115 -1.93 -14.13 -6.08
C LEU A 115 -2.28 -15.62 -6.19
N GLN A 116 -3.22 -16.11 -5.37
CA GLN A 116 -3.73 -17.47 -5.48
C GLN A 116 -4.93 -17.53 -6.43
N THR A 117 -5.10 -18.71 -7.05
CA THR A 117 -6.02 -18.96 -8.16
C THR A 117 -7.46 -18.58 -7.82
N VAL A 118 -8.09 -17.99 -8.82
CA VAL A 118 -9.41 -17.36 -8.83
C VAL A 118 -10.56 -18.36 -8.66
N ASP A 119 -10.28 -19.66 -8.72
CA ASP A 119 -11.26 -20.75 -8.85
C ASP A 119 -12.26 -20.87 -7.69
N LYS A 120 -12.04 -20.15 -6.58
CA LYS A 120 -12.97 -20.13 -5.42
C LYS A 120 -13.49 -18.73 -5.03
N VAL A 121 -13.08 -17.67 -5.74
CA VAL A 121 -13.48 -16.27 -5.45
C VAL A 121 -14.52 -15.78 -6.45
N VAL A 122 -15.35 -16.67 -6.99
CA VAL A 122 -16.23 -16.38 -8.14
C VAL A 122 -17.60 -15.78 -7.74
N ALA A 123 -17.99 -15.78 -6.47
CA ALA A 123 -19.33 -15.36 -6.10
C ALA A 123 -19.35 -14.03 -5.32
N LEU A 124 -19.89 -12.98 -5.97
CA LEU A 124 -20.32 -11.71 -5.39
C LEU A 124 -19.23 -10.73 -4.91
N VAL A 125 -18.56 -9.99 -5.80
CA VAL A 125 -18.10 -8.66 -5.39
C VAL A 125 -18.03 -7.63 -6.54
N PRO A 126 -18.87 -6.58 -6.58
CA PRO A 126 -18.78 -5.45 -7.55
C PRO A 126 -17.51 -4.59 -7.40
N ILE A 127 -16.58 -5.01 -6.55
CA ILE A 127 -15.36 -4.30 -6.12
C ILE A 127 -14.14 -4.88 -6.84
N LEU A 128 -14.24 -6.10 -7.39
CA LEU A 128 -13.23 -6.67 -8.26
C LEU A 128 -13.36 -6.11 -9.67
N GLY A 129 -12.22 -5.75 -10.25
CA GLY A 129 -12.16 -5.35 -11.66
C GLY A 129 -10.97 -5.94 -12.38
N HIS A 130 -11.17 -6.19 -13.67
CA HIS A 130 -10.13 -6.61 -14.59
C HIS A 130 -9.53 -5.37 -15.26
N ILE A 131 -8.22 -5.18 -15.10
CA ILE A 131 -7.51 -4.02 -15.67
C ILE A 131 -6.63 -4.40 -16.86
N LEU A 132 -6.39 -5.71 -17.04
CA LEU A 132 -5.72 -6.28 -18.20
C LEU A 132 -6.54 -7.44 -18.76
N THR A 133 -6.68 -7.49 -20.07
CA THR A 133 -7.32 -8.55 -20.85
C THR A 133 -6.66 -8.67 -22.23
N ASP A 134 -5.33 -8.75 -22.26
CA ASP A 134 -4.63 -9.43 -23.36
C ASP A 134 -4.43 -10.88 -22.91
N GLU A 135 -4.70 -11.83 -23.80
CA GLU A 135 -5.06 -13.25 -23.58
C GLU A 135 -4.13 -14.11 -22.68
N LYS A 136 -3.08 -13.55 -22.09
CA LYS A 136 -2.15 -14.27 -21.21
C LYS A 136 -1.97 -13.69 -19.80
N LYS A 137 -2.43 -12.47 -19.47
CA LYS A 137 -2.22 -11.89 -18.12
C LYS A 137 -3.34 -10.94 -17.69
N SER A 138 -4.41 -11.47 -17.10
CA SER A 138 -5.41 -10.63 -16.44
C SER A 138 -4.94 -10.20 -15.04
N LEU A 139 -5.00 -8.90 -14.75
CA LEU A 139 -4.84 -8.36 -13.40
C LEU A 139 -6.21 -8.16 -12.77
N ILE A 140 -6.45 -8.93 -11.71
CA ILE A 140 -7.65 -8.82 -10.87
C ILE A 140 -7.28 -8.00 -9.63
N LEU A 141 -7.95 -6.86 -9.45
CA LEU A 141 -7.74 -5.99 -8.31
C LEU A 141 -9.05 -5.75 -7.55
N ALA A 142 -8.95 -5.73 -6.22
CA ALA A 142 -9.98 -5.23 -5.31
C ALA A 142 -9.57 -3.85 -4.78
N PHE A 143 -10.53 -2.94 -4.64
CA PHE A 143 -10.27 -1.56 -4.21
C PHE A 143 -10.95 -1.21 -2.90
N PHE A 144 -10.25 -0.47 -2.05
CA PHE A 144 -10.71 -0.05 -0.73
C PHE A 144 -10.35 1.40 -0.46
N ASN A 145 -11.22 2.11 0.25
CA ASN A 145 -10.90 3.36 0.90
C ASN A 145 -10.61 3.07 2.37
N ALA A 146 -9.53 3.65 2.90
CA ALA A 146 -9.19 3.60 4.31
C ALA A 146 -9.08 5.03 4.86
N LYS A 147 -9.90 5.36 5.87
CA LYS A 147 -9.96 6.71 6.43
C LYS A 147 -10.06 6.71 7.95
N GLY A 148 -9.38 7.64 8.62
CA GLY A 148 -9.49 7.85 10.07
C GLY A 148 -8.18 7.56 10.80
N PRO A 149 -8.21 7.27 12.11
CA PRO A 149 -7.02 6.99 12.89
C PRO A 149 -6.20 5.86 12.29
N TRP A 150 -4.89 6.04 12.14
CA TRP A 150 -4.02 5.07 11.44
C TRP A 150 -3.89 3.71 12.15
N ASN A 151 -4.30 3.63 13.43
CA ASN A 151 -4.29 2.43 14.27
C ASN A 151 -5.61 1.67 14.19
N ASP A 152 -6.71 2.34 13.81
CA ASP A 152 -8.01 1.75 13.58
C ASP A 152 -8.84 2.53 12.55
N PRO A 153 -8.44 2.51 11.26
CA PRO A 153 -9.15 3.26 10.23
C PRO A 153 -10.46 2.55 9.87
N SER A 154 -11.45 3.32 9.45
CA SER A 154 -12.60 2.78 8.73
C SER A 154 -12.15 2.31 7.35
N VAL A 155 -12.58 1.13 6.93
CA VAL A 155 -12.26 0.53 5.63
C VAL A 155 -13.56 0.23 4.92
N THR A 156 -13.73 0.78 3.72
CA THR A 156 -14.91 0.55 2.89
C THR A 156 -14.47 0.14 1.49
N PRO A 157 -15.09 -0.88 0.89
CA PRO A 157 -14.73 -1.26 -0.46
C PRO A 157 -15.22 -0.22 -1.49
N ILE A 158 -14.55 -0.17 -2.64
CA ILE A 158 -14.88 0.75 -3.74
C ILE A 158 -15.34 -0.08 -4.95
N PRO A 159 -16.59 0.06 -5.41
CA PRO A 159 -17.03 -0.60 -6.64
C PRO A 159 -16.13 -0.22 -7.82
N PHE A 160 -15.65 -1.20 -8.57
CA PHE A 160 -14.68 -0.96 -9.64
C PHE A 160 -15.20 0.04 -10.68
N ALA A 161 -16.48 -0.08 -11.03
CA ALA A 161 -17.17 0.80 -11.98
C ALA A 161 -17.19 2.28 -11.56
N SER A 162 -16.98 2.58 -10.27
CA SER A 162 -16.91 3.96 -9.76
C SER A 162 -15.51 4.58 -9.82
N LEU A 163 -14.47 3.79 -10.12
CA LEU A 163 -13.10 4.27 -10.17
C LEU A 163 -12.83 5.08 -11.43
N ARG A 164 -12.22 6.25 -11.24
CA ARG A 164 -11.76 7.10 -12.34
C ARG A 164 -10.56 6.47 -13.05
N LYS A 165 -10.49 6.63 -14.38
CA LYS A 165 -9.38 6.12 -15.23
C LYS A 165 -7.99 6.51 -14.72
N GLY A 166 -7.83 7.73 -14.20
CA GLY A 166 -6.55 8.20 -13.66
C GLY A 166 -6.07 7.37 -12.45
N ILE A 167 -6.98 7.00 -11.55
CA ILE A 167 -6.69 6.16 -10.38
C ILE A 167 -6.29 4.76 -10.85
N LEU A 168 -7.04 4.18 -11.78
CA LEU A 168 -6.73 2.86 -12.36
C LEU A 168 -5.36 2.84 -13.02
N GLY A 169 -4.99 3.91 -13.74
CA GLY A 169 -3.69 4.04 -14.39
C GLY A 169 -2.52 4.06 -13.40
N ILE A 170 -2.68 4.70 -12.24
CA ILE A 170 -1.66 4.70 -11.18
C ILE A 170 -1.44 3.28 -10.66
N PHE A 171 -2.51 2.58 -10.29
CA PHE A 171 -2.39 1.21 -9.78
C PHE A 171 -1.85 0.24 -10.83
N LYS A 172 -2.31 0.34 -12.08
CA LYS A 172 -1.76 -0.45 -13.20
C LYS A 172 -0.25 -0.30 -13.28
N ARG A 173 0.28 0.92 -13.17
CA ARG A 173 1.71 1.18 -13.16
C ARG A 173 2.40 0.53 -11.96
N ILE A 174 1.89 0.70 -10.73
CA ILE A 174 2.51 0.10 -9.53
C ILE A 174 2.60 -1.43 -9.64
N PHE A 175 1.54 -2.10 -10.12
CA PHE A 175 1.54 -3.58 -10.23
C PHE A 175 2.33 -4.12 -11.43
N LEU A 176 2.48 -3.34 -12.49
CA LEU A 176 3.18 -3.75 -13.71
C LEU A 176 4.64 -3.32 -13.80
N LEU A 177 5.06 -2.34 -13.00
CA LEU A 177 6.46 -1.97 -12.93
C LEU A 177 7.29 -3.21 -12.57
N PRO A 178 8.30 -3.57 -13.38
CA PRO A 178 9.19 -4.65 -13.02
C PRO A 178 9.79 -4.34 -11.65
N LYS A 179 9.64 -5.27 -10.70
CA LYS A 179 10.13 -5.09 -9.32
C LYS A 179 11.66 -4.83 -9.28
N ASP A 180 12.35 -5.16 -10.37
CA ASP A 180 13.78 -4.98 -10.59
C ASP A 180 14.15 -3.66 -11.31
N VAL A 181 13.18 -2.89 -11.84
CA VAL A 181 13.40 -1.60 -12.54
C VAL A 181 13.43 -0.41 -11.58
N VAL A 182 12.99 -0.58 -10.34
CA VAL A 182 13.38 0.37 -9.28
C VAL A 182 14.82 0.04 -8.83
N LYS A 183 15.77 0.03 -9.78
CA LYS A 183 17.18 0.27 -9.48
C LYS A 183 17.29 1.75 -9.16
N GLU A 184 17.26 2.00 -7.86
CA GLU A 184 17.89 3.11 -7.16
C GLU A 184 18.05 4.41 -7.97
N PRO A 185 17.08 5.34 -7.89
CA PRO A 185 17.24 6.70 -8.44
C PRO A 185 18.48 7.45 -7.91
N TRP A 186 19.10 6.93 -6.85
CA TRP A 186 20.25 7.53 -6.19
C TRP A 186 21.60 7.07 -6.74
N GLU A 187 21.69 5.97 -7.50
CA GLU A 187 22.92 5.61 -8.23
C GLU A 187 23.22 6.60 -9.36
N VAL A 188 22.20 7.30 -9.87
CA VAL A 188 22.31 8.31 -10.94
C VAL A 188 22.66 9.70 -10.40
N LEU A 189 22.50 9.94 -9.08
CA LEU A 189 22.67 11.25 -8.45
C LEU A 189 23.95 11.40 -7.61
N LEU A 190 24.75 10.34 -7.48
CA LEU A 190 26.09 10.45 -6.91
C LEU A 190 27.06 10.65 -8.07
N PRO A 191 27.77 11.80 -8.17
CA PRO A 191 28.95 11.84 -9.02
C PRO A 191 29.86 10.71 -8.54
N LYS A 192 30.29 9.85 -9.47
CA LYS A 192 31.35 8.89 -9.19
C LYS A 192 32.56 9.72 -8.77
N LEU A 193 32.83 9.73 -7.47
CA LEU A 193 34.10 10.27 -6.99
C LEU A 193 35.21 9.35 -7.52
N PRO A 194 36.33 9.94 -7.96
CA PRO A 194 37.43 9.22 -8.60
C PRO A 194 38.05 8.15 -7.69
#